data_AF-A0A8S2XHR4-F1
#
_entry.id   AF-A0A8S2XHR4-F1
#
_cell.length_a   1.000
_cell.length_b   1.000
_cell.length_c   1.000
_cell.angle_alpha   90.00
_cell.angle_beta   90.00
_cell.angle_gamma   90.00
#
_symmetry.space_group_name_H-M   'P 1'
#
loop_
_entity.id
_entity.type
_entity.pdbx_description
1 polymer ?
#
loop_
_entity_poly.entity_id
_entity_poly.type
_entity_poly.pdbx_seq_one_letter_code
_entity_poly.pdbx_strand_id
1 'polypeptide(L)'
;NKEITITDEPDLRSFSIVKEDTVEQSSQNIEHFSEVSSIEMVRIAEKESPLLFQPLDLRQENNNEEKWKHMILTSSSLNEQQKFEFDKFINYFNIEYSPVVNNKTTHLITDEEGDTLACPLTGKVIQAISRHMFIVSYRWIIKCLEQKHYVDEIAYEIRGDLSCDQIHNGMFNSRTNPQNLLFN
;
A
#
# COMPACT_ATOMS: atom_id res chain seq x y z
N ASN A 1 -30.47 -47.72 11.12
CA ASN A 1 -30.07 -47.36 12.50
C ASN A 1 -28.63 -47.77 12.74
N LYS A 2 -27.68 -46.88 12.43
CA LYS A 2 -26.32 -46.94 12.94
C LYS A 2 -25.98 -45.54 13.44
N GLU A 3 -25.85 -45.47 14.74
CA GLU A 3 -25.57 -44.31 15.56
C GLU A 3 -24.05 -44.24 15.71
N ILE A 4 -23.42 -43.12 15.34
CA ILE A 4 -22.04 -42.82 15.74
C ILE A 4 -22.05 -41.36 16.18
N THR A 5 -22.03 -41.21 17.50
CA THR A 5 -22.04 -39.95 18.24
C THR A 5 -20.63 -39.37 18.26
N ILE A 6 -20.53 -38.09 17.92
CA ILE A 6 -19.34 -37.24 18.11
C ILE A 6 -19.35 -36.77 19.57
N THR A 7 -18.21 -36.88 20.27
CA THR A 7 -17.94 -36.08 21.47
C THR A 7 -16.49 -35.62 21.47
N ASP A 8 -16.34 -34.30 21.36
CA ASP A 8 -15.16 -33.50 21.67
C ASP A 8 -14.86 -33.54 23.18
N GLU A 9 -13.57 -33.56 23.54
CA GLU A 9 -13.02 -32.71 24.61
C GLU A 9 -11.48 -32.57 24.49
N PRO A 10 -10.92 -31.36 24.68
CA PRO A 10 -9.48 -31.11 24.68
C PRO A 10 -8.86 -31.20 26.09
N ASP A 11 -7.77 -31.95 26.21
CA ASP A 11 -7.00 -32.08 27.46
C ASP A 11 -6.08 -30.87 27.68
N LEU A 12 -6.44 -30.06 28.67
CA LEU A 12 -5.63 -29.00 29.27
C LEU A 12 -4.71 -29.64 30.32
N ARG A 13 -3.38 -29.47 30.17
CA ARG A 13 -2.42 -29.17 31.27
C ARG A 13 -0.96 -29.34 30.81
N SER A 14 -0.20 -28.25 30.79
CA SER A 14 1.06 -28.11 31.55
C SER A 14 1.84 -26.85 31.10
N PHE A 15 1.71 -25.76 31.85
CA PHE A 15 2.78 -24.76 31.93
C PHE A 15 2.97 -24.39 33.40
N SER A 16 4.15 -24.77 33.91
CA SER A 16 4.58 -24.58 35.28
C SER A 16 5.11 -23.15 35.45
N ILE A 17 4.52 -22.43 36.41
CA ILE A 17 4.97 -21.14 36.92
C ILE A 17 6.20 -21.34 37.80
N VAL A 18 7.29 -20.60 37.56
CA VAL A 18 8.35 -20.37 38.57
C VAL A 18 8.95 -18.95 38.45
N LYS A 19 8.48 -18.10 39.36
CA LYS A 19 9.18 -17.11 40.22
C LYS A 19 9.90 -15.88 39.63
N GLU A 20 9.35 -14.72 39.99
CA GLU A 20 10.04 -13.47 40.30
C GLU A 20 11.11 -13.69 41.39
N ASP A 21 12.21 -12.93 41.32
CA ASP A 21 12.72 -12.18 42.48
C ASP A 21 13.92 -11.28 42.14
N THR A 22 13.87 -10.08 42.72
CA THR A 22 14.98 -9.23 43.21
C THR A 22 15.63 -8.16 42.31
N VAL A 23 15.21 -6.94 42.64
CA VAL A 23 15.89 -5.63 42.52
C VAL A 23 17.15 -5.58 43.39
N GLU A 24 18.28 -5.11 42.86
CA GLU A 24 19.33 -4.46 43.65
C GLU A 24 20.00 -3.32 42.87
N GLN A 25 20.04 -2.16 43.52
CA GLN A 25 20.65 -0.91 43.06
C GLN A 25 22.09 -0.79 43.62
N SER A 26 23.02 -0.30 42.80
CA SER A 26 24.22 0.45 43.25
C SER A 26 24.78 1.22 42.04
N SER A 27 24.52 2.52 41.90
CA SER A 27 25.27 3.66 42.45
C SER A 27 26.64 3.93 41.80
N GLN A 28 26.71 5.11 41.17
CA GLN A 28 27.86 6.00 40.95
C GLN A 28 28.78 5.74 39.75
N ASN A 29 28.66 6.60 38.73
CA ASN A 29 29.78 7.43 38.29
C ASN A 29 29.25 8.73 37.65
N ILE A 30 29.61 9.83 38.29
CA ILE A 30 29.34 11.21 37.88
C ILE A 30 30.49 11.59 36.95
N GLU A 31 30.20 11.83 35.67
CA GLU A 31 31.07 12.64 34.83
C GLU A 31 30.34 13.88 34.32
N HIS A 32 31.04 14.97 34.57
CA HIS A 32 30.73 16.36 34.36
C HIS A 32 30.85 16.68 32.86
N PHE A 33 29.75 17.04 32.20
CA PHE A 33 29.81 17.66 30.88
C PHE A 33 28.87 18.85 30.79
N SER A 34 29.50 19.99 30.53
CA SER A 34 28.96 21.33 30.42
C SER A 34 27.92 21.50 29.32
N GLU A 35 26.88 22.26 29.61
CA GLU A 35 25.87 22.75 28.65
C GLU A 35 26.53 23.39 27.42
N VAL A 36 26.25 22.83 26.25
CA VAL A 36 26.55 23.46 24.97
C VAL A 36 25.24 23.97 24.38
N SER A 37 25.20 25.30 24.20
CA SER A 37 24.08 26.10 23.73
C SER A 37 23.43 25.56 22.45
N SER A 38 22.10 25.60 22.38
CA SER A 38 21.22 25.04 21.33
C SER A 38 21.36 25.66 19.93
N ILE A 39 22.48 26.30 19.61
CA ILE A 39 22.70 27.07 18.37
C ILE A 39 23.73 26.39 17.45
N GLU A 40 24.48 25.38 17.91
CA GLU A 40 25.57 24.75 17.13
C GLU A 40 25.14 23.51 16.30
N MET A 41 23.92 22.99 16.44
CA MET A 41 23.46 21.76 15.74
C MET A 41 22.91 21.98 14.32
N VAL A 42 22.98 23.20 13.78
CA VAL A 42 22.37 23.55 12.47
C VAL A 42 23.39 23.58 11.32
N ARG A 43 24.66 23.21 11.52
CA ARG A 43 25.70 23.43 10.49
C ARG A 43 26.57 22.26 10.05
N ILE A 44 26.24 21.02 10.39
CA ILE A 44 26.97 19.85 9.86
C ILE A 44 25.98 18.77 9.40
N ALA A 45 25.29 19.02 8.29
CA ALA A 45 24.57 17.97 7.54
C ALA A 45 24.31 18.33 6.06
N GLU A 46 25.13 19.20 5.44
CA GLU A 46 25.01 19.55 4.01
C GLU A 46 25.92 18.72 3.08
N LYS A 47 26.41 17.56 3.54
CA LYS A 47 27.12 16.63 2.66
C LYS A 47 26.69 15.22 2.97
N GLU A 48 25.77 14.75 2.15
CA GLU A 48 25.71 13.42 1.51
C GLU A 48 24.28 13.30 0.99
N SER A 49 24.12 13.08 -0.32
CA SER A 49 22.83 12.90 -0.96
C SER A 49 22.44 11.42 -0.90
N PRO A 50 21.27 11.08 -0.34
CA PRO A 50 20.49 9.93 -0.80
C PRO A 50 19.18 10.42 -1.42
N LEU A 51 18.84 9.85 -2.56
CA LEU A 51 17.59 10.09 -3.28
C LEU A 51 16.39 9.80 -2.35
N LEU A 52 15.83 10.86 -1.78
CA LEU A 52 14.63 10.83 -0.94
C LEU A 52 13.40 10.77 -1.85
N PHE A 53 12.65 9.67 -1.75
CA PHE A 53 11.23 9.63 -2.10
C PHE A 53 10.55 10.81 -1.40
N GLN A 54 10.10 11.80 -2.18
CA GLN A 54 9.39 12.95 -1.65
C GLN A 54 7.93 12.56 -1.37
N PRO A 55 7.39 12.85 -0.17
CA PRO A 55 5.97 12.70 0.09
C PRO A 55 5.21 13.71 -0.77
N LEU A 56 4.33 13.21 -1.64
CA LEU A 56 3.50 14.05 -2.48
C LEU A 56 2.31 14.55 -1.66
N ASP A 57 2.44 15.70 -0.98
CA ASP A 57 1.25 16.51 -0.77
C ASP A 57 1.48 18.01 -0.53
N LEU A 58 0.48 18.77 -1.01
CA LEU A 58 0.17 20.20 -0.82
C LEU A 58 0.79 21.22 -1.80
N ARG A 59 -0.04 21.54 -2.81
CA ARG A 59 -0.22 22.82 -3.55
C ARG A 59 0.13 22.81 -5.03
N GLN A 60 -0.68 22.20 -5.91
CA GLN A 60 -0.73 22.59 -7.34
C GLN A 60 -2.11 22.31 -7.95
N GLU A 61 -3.05 23.26 -7.87
CA GLU A 61 -4.31 23.20 -8.65
C GLU A 61 -4.13 23.47 -10.15
N ASN A 62 -2.92 23.37 -10.70
CA ASN A 62 -2.62 23.64 -12.11
C ASN A 62 -1.77 22.58 -12.84
N ASN A 63 -1.58 21.37 -12.28
CA ASN A 63 -0.70 20.34 -12.89
C ASN A 63 -1.34 18.96 -13.08
N ASN A 64 -2.66 18.88 -13.24
CA ASN A 64 -3.31 17.59 -13.47
C ASN A 64 -2.80 16.90 -14.74
N GLU A 65 -2.52 17.62 -15.83
CA GLU A 65 -1.99 17.01 -17.06
C GLU A 65 -0.56 16.43 -16.90
N GLU A 66 0.31 17.10 -16.14
CA GLU A 66 1.67 16.59 -15.88
C GLU A 66 1.65 15.35 -14.97
N LYS A 67 0.64 15.22 -14.08
CA LYS A 67 0.45 14.05 -13.21
C LYS A 67 0.39 12.74 -14.00
N TRP A 68 -0.39 12.72 -15.09
CA TRP A 68 -0.66 11.48 -15.85
C TRP A 68 0.28 11.24 -17.04
N LYS A 69 1.16 12.20 -17.34
CA LYS A 69 2.11 12.13 -18.47
C LYS A 69 3.07 10.94 -18.41
N HIS A 70 3.41 10.49 -17.21
CA HIS A 70 4.33 9.37 -16.97
C HIS A 70 3.58 8.11 -16.52
N MET A 71 2.27 8.07 -16.73
CA MET A 71 1.46 6.94 -16.30
C MET A 71 1.72 5.72 -17.19
N ILE A 72 2.06 4.61 -16.54
CA ILE A 72 2.18 3.29 -17.16
C ILE A 72 1.25 2.33 -16.41
N LEU A 73 0.34 1.72 -17.15
CA LEU A 73 -0.68 0.84 -16.62
C LEU A 73 -0.31 -0.64 -16.78
N THR A 74 -0.80 -1.44 -15.84
CA THR A 74 -1.02 -2.87 -16.03
C THR A 74 -2.43 -3.22 -15.56
N SER A 75 -2.87 -4.46 -15.80
CA SER A 75 -4.17 -4.94 -15.33
C SER A 75 -4.11 -6.31 -14.66
N SER A 76 -5.06 -6.55 -13.76
CA SER A 76 -5.31 -7.83 -13.08
C SER A 76 -6.81 -8.11 -13.06
N SER A 77 -7.19 -9.38 -13.06
CA SER A 77 -8.57 -9.84 -12.79
C SER A 77 -9.67 -9.29 -13.71
N LEU A 78 -9.32 -8.65 -14.83
CA LEU A 78 -10.31 -8.13 -15.78
C LEU A 78 -10.92 -9.27 -16.63
N ASN A 79 -12.24 -9.26 -16.79
CA ASN A 79 -12.93 -10.11 -17.75
C ASN A 79 -12.73 -9.61 -19.20
N GLU A 80 -13.21 -10.35 -20.20
CA GLU A 80 -12.99 -10.02 -21.62
C GLU A 80 -13.56 -8.65 -22.03
N GLN A 81 -14.76 -8.33 -21.56
CA GLN A 81 -15.39 -7.03 -21.84
C GLN A 81 -14.60 -5.88 -21.21
N GLN A 82 -14.11 -6.07 -19.98
CA GLN A 82 -13.30 -5.08 -19.27
C GLN A 82 -11.93 -4.88 -19.92
N LYS A 83 -11.30 -5.97 -20.40
CA LYS A 83 -10.06 -5.89 -21.18
C LYS A 83 -10.25 -5.07 -22.45
N PHE A 84 -11.36 -5.26 -23.15
CA PHE A 84 -11.68 -4.46 -24.34
C PHE A 84 -11.77 -2.95 -24.04
N GLU A 85 -12.49 -2.55 -22.98
CA GLU A 85 -12.56 -1.13 -22.59
C GLU A 85 -11.22 -0.61 -22.04
N PHE A 86 -10.44 -1.44 -21.36
CA PHE A 86 -9.08 -1.10 -20.94
C PHE A 86 -8.19 -0.80 -22.15
N ASP A 87 -8.18 -1.66 -23.17
CA ASP A 87 -7.41 -1.44 -24.41
C ASP A 87 -7.88 -0.18 -25.15
N LYS A 88 -9.19 0.06 -25.20
CA LYS A 88 -9.77 1.29 -25.75
C LYS A 88 -9.30 2.53 -25.00
N PHE A 89 -9.24 2.48 -23.67
CA PHE A 89 -8.72 3.57 -22.84
C PHE A 89 -7.24 3.84 -23.09
N ILE A 90 -6.41 2.79 -23.12
CA ILE A 90 -4.98 2.88 -23.46
C ILE A 90 -4.78 3.58 -24.81
N ASN A 91 -5.56 3.18 -25.82
CA ASN A 91 -5.48 3.75 -27.16
C ASN A 91 -6.00 5.20 -27.21
N TYR A 92 -7.12 5.50 -26.56
CA TYR A 92 -7.74 6.83 -26.59
C TYR A 92 -6.85 7.90 -25.96
N PHE A 93 -6.22 7.56 -24.84
CA PHE A 93 -5.37 8.48 -24.09
C PHE A 93 -3.87 8.34 -24.42
N ASN A 94 -3.50 7.42 -25.33
CA ASN A 94 -2.12 7.13 -25.71
C ASN A 94 -1.20 6.84 -24.52
N ILE A 95 -1.65 5.93 -23.64
CA ILE A 95 -0.95 5.56 -22.40
C ILE A 95 -0.04 4.35 -22.65
N GLU A 96 1.10 4.26 -21.97
CA GLU A 96 1.94 3.06 -22.03
C GLU A 96 1.31 1.93 -21.19
N TYR A 97 1.24 0.73 -21.76
CA TYR A 97 0.80 -0.48 -21.07
C TYR A 97 1.95 -1.47 -20.91
N SER A 98 2.03 -2.10 -19.73
CA SER A 98 2.93 -3.22 -19.47
C SER A 98 2.16 -4.49 -19.08
N PRO A 99 2.42 -5.64 -19.71
CA PRO A 99 1.77 -6.89 -19.36
C PRO A 99 2.20 -7.45 -17.99
N VAL A 100 3.33 -6.96 -17.45
CA VAL A 100 3.90 -7.37 -16.17
C VAL A 100 4.10 -6.15 -15.26
N VAL A 101 4.11 -6.38 -13.96
CA VAL A 101 4.49 -5.35 -12.98
C VAL A 101 6.01 -5.19 -13.01
N ASN A 102 6.49 -4.00 -13.35
CA ASN A 102 7.92 -3.67 -13.41
C ASN A 102 8.20 -2.31 -12.74
N ASN A 103 9.46 -1.88 -12.72
CA ASN A 103 9.88 -0.67 -11.99
C ASN A 103 9.35 0.65 -12.59
N LYS A 104 8.82 0.62 -13.81
CA LYS A 104 8.17 1.77 -14.44
C LYS A 104 6.65 1.73 -14.32
N THR A 105 6.06 0.59 -13.96
CA THR A 105 4.61 0.48 -13.82
C THR A 105 4.16 1.31 -12.63
N THR A 106 3.22 2.22 -12.86
CA THR A 106 2.76 3.20 -11.86
C THR A 106 1.40 2.83 -11.26
N HIS A 107 0.56 2.18 -12.08
CA HIS A 107 -0.82 1.86 -11.72
C HIS A 107 -1.15 0.43 -12.14
N LEU A 108 -1.93 -0.24 -11.30
CA LEU A 108 -2.56 -1.51 -11.58
C LEU A 108 -4.08 -1.34 -11.57
N ILE A 109 -4.71 -1.60 -12.72
CA ILE A 109 -6.17 -1.61 -12.85
C ILE A 109 -6.67 -3.02 -12.51
N THR A 110 -7.67 -3.13 -11.64
CA THR A 110 -8.28 -4.41 -11.31
C THR A 110 -9.79 -4.31 -11.25
N ASP A 111 -10.45 -5.44 -11.49
CA ASP A 111 -11.86 -5.60 -11.18
C ASP A 111 -12.07 -5.58 -9.65
N GLU A 112 -13.21 -5.06 -9.23
CA GLU A 112 -13.67 -5.03 -7.84
C GLU A 112 -14.98 -5.79 -7.69
N GLU A 113 -15.25 -6.32 -6.50
CA GLU A 113 -16.50 -7.05 -6.27
C GLU A 113 -17.63 -6.11 -5.85
N GLY A 114 -18.66 -6.07 -6.70
CA GLY A 114 -19.88 -5.28 -6.47
C GLY A 114 -19.61 -3.79 -6.37
N ASP A 115 -20.24 -3.13 -5.40
CA ASP A 115 -20.10 -1.68 -5.17
C ASP A 115 -18.96 -1.33 -4.20
N THR A 116 -18.19 -2.31 -3.75
CA THR A 116 -17.10 -2.11 -2.79
C THR A 116 -15.78 -1.90 -3.51
N LEU A 117 -14.89 -1.07 -2.95
CA LEU A 117 -13.52 -0.92 -3.45
C LEU A 117 -12.64 -2.05 -2.89
N ALA A 118 -13.05 -3.30 -3.10
CA ALA A 118 -12.33 -4.51 -2.70
C ALA A 118 -12.10 -5.43 -3.90
N CYS A 119 -10.88 -5.95 -4.06
CA CYS A 119 -10.50 -6.74 -5.23
C CYS A 119 -9.97 -8.14 -4.86
N PRO A 120 -9.96 -9.11 -5.80
CA PRO A 120 -9.26 -10.37 -5.59
C PRO A 120 -7.76 -10.16 -5.33
N LEU A 121 -7.21 -10.85 -4.33
CA LEU A 121 -5.78 -10.77 -4.01
C LEU A 121 -4.94 -11.65 -4.94
N THR A 122 -4.56 -11.10 -6.11
CA THR A 122 -3.73 -11.82 -7.09
C THR A 122 -2.23 -11.59 -6.87
N GLY A 123 -1.38 -12.42 -7.49
CA GLY A 123 0.07 -12.21 -7.48
C GLY A 123 0.49 -10.84 -8.05
N LYS A 124 -0.23 -10.30 -9.04
CA LYS A 124 0.04 -8.94 -9.56
C LYS A 124 -0.36 -7.86 -8.55
N VAL A 125 -1.48 -8.03 -7.85
CA VAL A 125 -1.91 -7.11 -6.78
C VAL A 125 -0.85 -7.08 -5.67
N ILE A 126 -0.39 -8.25 -5.20
CA ILE A 126 0.68 -8.34 -4.19
C ILE A 126 1.97 -7.64 -4.68
N GLN A 127 2.40 -7.89 -5.92
CA GLN A 127 3.56 -7.21 -6.50
C GLN A 127 3.41 -5.69 -6.60
N ALA A 128 2.19 -5.20 -6.86
CA ALA A 128 1.89 -3.77 -6.90
C ALA A 128 1.89 -3.14 -5.50
N ILE A 129 1.38 -3.84 -4.48
CA ILE A 129 1.44 -3.43 -3.07
C ILE A 129 2.90 -3.25 -2.64
N SER A 130 3.76 -4.24 -2.91
CA SER A 130 5.19 -4.20 -2.58
C SER A 130 5.97 -3.11 -3.31
N ARG A 131 5.41 -2.56 -4.39
CA ARG A 131 5.98 -1.46 -5.18
C ARG A 131 5.33 -0.11 -4.90
N HIS A 132 4.42 -0.03 -3.94
CA HIS A 132 3.75 1.23 -3.56
C HIS A 132 3.01 1.87 -4.74
N MET A 133 2.48 1.03 -5.64
CA MET A 133 1.75 1.48 -6.82
C MET A 133 0.32 1.89 -6.48
N PHE A 134 -0.29 2.72 -7.34
CA PHE A 134 -1.74 2.90 -7.31
C PHE A 134 -2.44 1.61 -7.74
N ILE A 135 -3.36 1.12 -6.92
CA ILE A 135 -4.21 -0.03 -7.25
C ILE A 135 -5.63 0.52 -7.37
N VAL A 136 -6.16 0.53 -8.59
CA VAL A 136 -7.35 1.30 -8.95
C VAL A 136 -8.41 0.39 -9.54
N SER A 137 -9.65 0.63 -9.14
CA SER A 137 -10.85 0.00 -9.68
C SER A 137 -10.99 0.24 -11.19
N TYR A 138 -11.50 -0.77 -11.90
CA TYR A 138 -11.85 -0.67 -13.31
C TYR A 138 -12.89 0.42 -13.58
N ARG A 139 -13.74 0.80 -12.61
CA ARG A 139 -14.70 1.91 -12.75
C ARG A 139 -14.02 3.23 -13.08
N TRP A 140 -12.77 3.43 -12.70
CA TRP A 140 -12.00 4.62 -13.07
C TRP A 140 -11.82 4.72 -14.59
N ILE A 141 -11.51 3.60 -15.25
CA ILE A 141 -11.37 3.51 -16.71
C ILE A 141 -12.67 3.93 -17.40
N ILE A 142 -13.79 3.36 -16.96
CA ILE A 142 -15.11 3.71 -17.48
C ILE A 142 -15.38 5.19 -17.30
N LYS A 143 -15.09 5.74 -16.11
CA LYS A 143 -15.37 7.15 -15.85
C LYS A 143 -14.56 8.08 -16.74
N CYS A 144 -13.28 7.80 -16.91
CA CYS A 144 -12.41 8.59 -17.78
C CYS A 144 -12.87 8.51 -19.24
N LEU A 145 -13.27 7.33 -19.73
CA LEU A 145 -13.80 7.16 -21.09
C LEU A 145 -15.10 7.94 -21.30
N GLU A 146 -16.03 7.89 -20.33
CA GLU A 146 -17.29 8.63 -20.38
C GLU A 146 -17.05 10.15 -20.44
N GLN A 147 -16.13 10.65 -19.61
CA GLN A 147 -15.85 12.08 -19.51
C GLN A 147 -14.86 12.58 -20.56
N LYS A 148 -14.20 11.66 -21.29
CA LYS A 148 -13.14 11.97 -22.26
C LYS A 148 -11.97 12.76 -21.68
N HIS A 149 -11.76 12.67 -20.37
CA HIS A 149 -10.66 13.26 -19.64
C HIS A 149 -10.33 12.38 -18.43
N TYR A 150 -9.13 12.53 -17.88
CA TYR A 150 -8.77 11.85 -16.63
C TYR A 150 -9.53 12.43 -15.45
N VAL A 151 -10.09 11.56 -14.62
CA VAL A 151 -10.61 11.91 -13.29
C VAL A 151 -9.61 11.50 -12.22
N ASP A 152 -9.73 12.06 -11.02
CA ASP A 152 -8.86 11.68 -9.91
C ASP A 152 -9.03 10.21 -9.54
N GLU A 153 -7.93 9.45 -9.62
CA GLU A 153 -7.88 8.02 -9.34
C GLU A 153 -8.08 7.68 -7.85
N ILE A 154 -7.86 8.64 -6.94
CA ILE A 154 -8.00 8.42 -5.47
C ILE A 154 -9.42 7.98 -5.10
N ALA A 155 -10.44 8.50 -5.78
CA ALA A 155 -11.84 8.14 -5.55
C ALA A 155 -12.16 6.68 -5.95
N TYR A 156 -11.28 6.06 -6.73
CA TYR A 156 -11.41 4.71 -7.26
C TYR A 156 -10.32 3.77 -6.74
N GLU A 157 -9.49 4.23 -5.80
CA GLU A 157 -8.41 3.43 -5.25
C GLU A 157 -8.98 2.27 -4.41
N ILE A 158 -8.46 1.07 -4.67
CA ILE A 158 -8.84 -0.14 -3.93
C ILE A 158 -8.46 0.03 -2.46
N ARG A 159 -9.39 -0.34 -1.59
CA ARG A 159 -9.29 -0.16 -0.14
C ARG A 159 -9.32 -1.46 0.65
N GLY A 160 -9.50 -2.60 -0.01
CA GLY A 160 -9.39 -3.91 0.61
C GLY A 160 -9.27 -5.01 -0.41
N ASP A 161 -9.27 -6.24 0.07
CA ASP A 161 -9.36 -7.43 -0.76
C ASP A 161 -10.39 -8.43 -0.24
N LEU A 162 -10.80 -9.34 -1.11
CA LEU A 162 -11.86 -10.31 -0.84
C LEU A 162 -11.47 -11.42 0.14
N SER A 163 -10.22 -11.45 0.62
CA SER A 163 -9.82 -12.40 1.66
C SER A 163 -10.17 -11.92 3.07
N CYS A 164 -10.50 -10.63 3.22
CA CYS A 164 -10.84 -10.00 4.49
C CYS A 164 -12.26 -9.44 4.47
N ASP A 165 -13.01 -9.66 5.56
CA ASP A 165 -14.39 -9.16 5.69
C ASP A 165 -14.48 -7.64 5.91
N GLN A 166 -13.35 -6.93 5.99
CA GLN A 166 -13.27 -5.51 6.34
C GLN A 166 -12.37 -4.73 5.37
N ILE A 167 -12.77 -3.49 5.08
CA ILE A 167 -11.94 -2.53 4.32
C ILE A 167 -10.78 -2.06 5.21
N HIS A 168 -9.59 -2.62 4.99
CA HIS A 168 -8.40 -2.40 5.82
C HIS A 168 -7.46 -1.30 5.28
N ASN A 169 -7.75 -0.74 4.10
CA ASN A 169 -6.95 0.29 3.41
C ASN A 169 -5.49 -0.12 3.13
N GLY A 170 -5.20 -1.42 3.01
CA GLY A 170 -3.83 -1.93 2.89
C GLY A 170 -3.09 -1.38 1.67
N MET A 171 -3.76 -1.31 0.53
CA MET A 171 -3.22 -0.81 -0.74
C MET A 171 -2.94 0.70 -0.68
N PHE A 172 -3.89 1.47 -0.14
CA PHE A 172 -3.71 2.90 0.12
C PHE A 172 -2.51 3.16 1.04
N ASN A 173 -2.48 2.44 2.18
CA ASN A 173 -1.42 2.59 3.18
C ASN A 173 -0.05 2.20 2.64
N SER A 174 0.04 1.15 1.81
CA SER A 174 1.31 0.76 1.21
C SER A 174 1.85 1.88 0.32
N ARG A 175 1.00 2.57 -0.45
CA ARG A 175 1.41 3.68 -1.29
C ARG A 175 1.79 4.94 -0.49
N THR A 176 1.01 5.30 0.53
CA THR A 176 1.20 6.57 1.24
C THR A 176 2.19 6.50 2.40
N ASN A 177 2.47 5.30 2.93
CA ASN A 177 3.41 5.11 4.03
C ASN A 177 4.46 4.03 3.73
N PRO A 178 5.32 4.24 2.72
CA PRO A 178 6.32 3.26 2.32
C PRO A 178 7.47 3.09 3.33
N GLN A 179 7.51 3.88 4.41
CA GLN A 179 8.55 3.80 5.44
C GLN A 179 8.14 2.91 6.62
N ASN A 180 6.86 2.54 6.71
CA ASN A 180 6.31 1.72 7.79
C ASN A 180 6.04 0.28 7.29
N LEU A 181 7.04 -0.31 6.63
CA LEU A 181 6.92 -1.62 6.00
C LEU A 181 6.95 -2.75 7.04
N LEU A 182 6.18 -3.80 6.78
CA LEU A 182 6.15 -5.01 7.60
C LEU A 182 7.46 -5.83 7.53
N PHE A 183 8.32 -5.51 6.56
CA PHE A 183 9.61 -6.17 6.37
C PHE A 183 10.64 -5.11 5.92
N ASN A 184 11.48 -4.67 6.86
CA ASN A 184 12.71 -3.92 6.59
C ASN A 184 13.91 -4.85 6.70
#